data_AF-A0A840G0U6-F1
#
_entry.id   AF-A0A840G0U6-F1
#
_cell.length_a   1.000
_cell.length_b   1.000
_cell.length_c   1.000
_cell.angle_alpha   90.00
_cell.angle_beta   90.00
_cell.angle_gamma   90.00
#
_symmetry.space_group_name_H-M   'P 1'
#
loop_
_entity.id
_entity.type
_entity.pdbx_description
1 polymer ?
#
loop_
_entity_poly.entity_id
_entity_poly.type
_entity_poly.pdbx_seq_one_letter_code
_entity_poly.pdbx_strand_id
1 'polypeptide(L)' 'MSIRTSADIKHLLKLAAAREHRSVASTIEMLVRAYAQEHQLVARPNGLGATGDRAQDVGSD' A
#
# COMPACT_ATOMS: atom_id res chain seq x y z
N MET A 1 11.43 -2.28 -2.51
CA MET A 1 10.90 -1.43 -3.63
C MET A 1 11.89 -0.32 -3.88
N SER A 2 12.23 -0.03 -5.15
CA SER A 2 13.03 1.15 -5.52
C SER A 2 12.15 2.12 -6.30
N ILE A 3 12.05 3.36 -5.85
CA ILE A 3 11.25 4.41 -6.50
C ILE A 3 12.21 5.39 -7.16
N ARG A 4 12.15 5.50 -8.49
CA ARG A 4 12.88 6.53 -9.23
C ARG A 4 12.06 7.82 -9.24
N THR A 5 12.66 8.91 -8.76
CA THR A 5 12.05 10.24 -8.68
C THR A 5 13.07 11.32 -9.01
N SER A 6 12.60 12.52 -9.36
CA SER A 6 13.46 13.67 -9.61
C SER A 6 14.17 14.15 -8.34
N ALA A 7 15.23 14.95 -8.51
CA ALA A 7 15.97 15.53 -7.39
C ALA A 7 15.06 16.41 -6.51
N ASP A 8 14.20 17.21 -7.12
CA ASP A 8 13.31 18.15 -6.43
C ASP A 8 12.30 17.43 -5.55
N ILE A 9 11.70 16.34 -6.04
CA ILE A 9 10.78 15.53 -5.25
C ILE A 9 11.48 14.94 -4.02
N LYS A 10 12.73 14.47 -4.17
CA LYS A 10 13.51 13.98 -3.01
C LYS A 10 13.79 15.10 -2.00
N HIS A 11 14.00 16.32 -2.46
CA HIS A 11 14.25 17.46 -1.58
C HIS A 11 12.99 17.87 -0.81
N LEU A 12 11.87 18.07 -1.52
CA LEU A 12 10.58 18.41 -0.92
C LEU A 12 10.15 17.38 0.12
N LEU A 13 10.32 16.09 -0.20
CA LEU A 13 9.98 15.02 0.72
C LEU A 13 10.82 15.03 2.00
N LYS A 14 12.12 15.35 1.90
CA LYS A 14 12.99 15.51 3.08
C LYS A 14 12.57 16.70 3.93
N LEU A 15 12.20 17.82 3.31
CA LEU A 15 11.71 19.00 4.02
C LEU A 15 10.40 18.70 4.76
N ALA A 16 9.47 18.00 4.13
CA ALA A 16 8.21 17.58 4.76
C ALA A 16 8.47 16.66 5.96
N ALA A 17 9.32 15.64 5.78
CA ALA A 17 9.70 14.72 6.85
C ALA A 17 10.35 15.44 8.05
N ALA A 18 11.26 16.39 7.77
CA ALA A 18 11.90 17.20 8.80
C ALA A 18 10.90 18.08 9.56
N ARG A 19 9.97 18.73 8.83
CA ARG A 19 8.92 19.58 9.42
C ARG A 19 7.99 18.81 10.34
N GLU A 20 7.69 17.57 10.03
CA GLU A 20 6.78 16.72 10.82
C GLU A 20 7.50 15.90 11.89
N HIS A 21 8.83 15.97 11.97
CA HIS A 21 9.67 15.15 12.84
C HIS A 21 9.45 13.64 12.63
N ARG A 22 9.27 13.21 11.37
CA ARG A 22 9.05 11.81 10.99
C ARG A 22 10.07 11.35 9.96
N SER A 23 10.13 10.04 9.73
CA SER A 23 10.97 9.48 8.66
C SER A 23 10.37 9.77 7.28
N VAL A 24 11.24 9.79 6.26
CA VAL A 24 10.84 9.89 4.85
C VAL A 24 9.87 8.75 4.48
N ALA A 25 10.11 7.53 4.98
CA ALA A 25 9.25 6.38 4.71
C ALA A 25 7.84 6.57 5.29
N SER A 26 7.73 7.03 6.54
CA SER A 26 6.44 7.29 7.18
C SER A 26 5.68 8.42 6.48
N THR A 27 6.41 9.44 6.00
CA THR A 27 5.81 10.52 5.20
C THR A 27 5.25 9.99 3.88
N ILE A 28 6.01 9.15 3.16
CA ILE A 28 5.53 8.49 1.94
C ILE A 28 4.27 7.67 2.22
N GLU A 29 4.25 6.89 3.30
CA GLU A 29 3.11 6.05 3.65
C GLU A 29 1.85 6.89 3.86
N MET A 30 1.94 8.00 4.61
CA MET A 30 0.84 8.92 4.80
C MET A 30 0.35 9.54 3.49
N LEU A 31 1.27 10.01 2.63
CA LEU A 31 0.93 10.60 1.33
C LEU A 31 0.23 9.58 0.41
N VAL A 32 0.73 8.34 0.35
CA VAL A 32 0.13 7.27 -0.46
C VAL A 32 -1.25 6.89 0.08
N ARG A 33 -1.44 6.83 1.40
CA ARG A 33 -2.74 6.56 2.02
C ARG A 33 -3.75 7.67 1.71
N ALA A 34 -3.34 8.93 1.80
CA ALA A 34 -4.20 10.07 1.47
C ALA A 34 -4.64 10.03 0.00
N TYR A 35 -3.69 9.81 -0.91
CA TYR A 35 -3.99 9.64 -2.34
C TYR A 35 -4.93 8.45 -2.58
N ALA A 36 -4.68 7.31 -1.93
CA ALA A 36 -5.55 6.15 -2.05
C ALA A 36 -6.97 6.42 -1.55
N GLN A 37 -7.13 7.13 -0.44
CA GLN A 37 -8.45 7.49 0.10
C GLN A 37 -9.20 8.44 -0.84
N GLU A 38 -8.53 9.48 -1.35
CA GLU A 38 -9.09 10.45 -2.29
C GLU A 38 -9.55 9.78 -3.59
N HIS A 39 -8.80 8.78 -4.07
CA HIS A 39 -9.08 8.08 -5.31
C HIS A 39 -9.73 6.70 -5.12
N GLN A 40 -10.20 6.40 -3.90
CA GLN A 40 -10.86 5.14 -3.54
C GLN A 40 -10.07 3.87 -3.96
N LEU A 41 -8.74 3.96 -3.90
CA LEU A 41 -7.85 2.84 -4.21
C LEU A 41 -7.83 1.85 -3.05
N VAL A 42 -8.19 0.60 -3.32
CA VAL A 42 -8.15 -0.49 -2.35
C VAL A 42 -6.98 -1.39 -2.69
N ALA A 43 -6.05 -1.54 -1.74
CA ALA A 43 -5.03 -2.58 -1.83
C ALA A 43 -5.75 -3.93 -1.65
N ARG A 44 -5.96 -4.68 -2.75
CA ARG A 44 -6.43 -6.05 -2.62
C ARG A 44 -5.37 -6.84 -1.84
N PRO A 45 -5.73 -7.50 -0.72
CA PRO A 45 -4.83 -8.49 -0.15
C PRO A 45 -4.60 -9.52 -1.24
N ASN A 46 -3.34 -9.72 -1.62
CA ASN A 46 -3.00 -10.71 -2.62
C ASN A 46 -3.47 -12.07 -2.08
N GLY A 47 -4.52 -12.63 -2.68
CA GLY A 47 -5.24 -13.80 -2.16
C GLY A 47 -4.35 -15.03 -2.16
N LEU A 48 -3.66 -15.27 -1.06
CA LEU A 48 -3.01 -16.53 -0.73
C LEU A 48 -3.44 -16.89 0.69
N GLY A 49 -4.54 -17.63 0.77
CA GLY A 49 -5.07 -18.10 2.05
C GLY A 49 -6.54 -18.52 2.07
N ALA A 50 -7.22 -18.70 0.94
CA ALA A 50 -8.49 -19.43 0.91
C ALA A 50 -8.25 -20.88 0.44
N THR A 51 -7.45 -21.63 1.19
CA THR A 51 -7.55 -23.10 1.20
C THR A 51 -8.71 -23.45 2.13
N GLY A 52 -9.91 -23.43 1.59
CA GLY A 52 -11.13 -23.69 2.34
C GLY A 52 -12.36 -23.78 1.46
N ASP A 53 -12.27 -24.48 0.32
CA ASP A 53 -13.46 -24.94 -0.40
C ASP A 53 -13.15 -26.18 -1.24
N ARG A 54 -12.99 -27.33 -0.55
CA ARG A 54 -13.05 -28.68 -1.14
C ARG A 54 -13.67 -29.62 -0.11
N ALA A 55 -14.98 -29.50 0.08
CA ALA A 55 -15.81 -30.58 0.62
C ALA A 55 -17.30 -30.25 0.45
N GLN A 56 -17.74 -30.01 -0.78
CA GLN A 56 -19.15 -30.17 -1.16
C GLN A 56 -19.19 -30.84 -2.53
N ASP A 57 -18.83 -32.12 -2.55
CA ASP A 57 -19.41 -33.05 -3.53
C ASP A 57 -20.09 -34.15 -2.72
N VAL A 58 -21.39 -33.98 -2.59
CA VAL A 58 -22.33 -34.90 -1.97
C VAL A 58 -23.03 -35.60 -3.13
N GLY A 59 -22.72 -36.89 -3.29
CA GLY A 59 -23.63 -37.88 -3.88
C GLY A 59 -23.54 -38.09 -5.39
N SER A 60 -23.12 -39.30 -5.77
CA SER A 60 -23.89 -40.19 -6.66
C SER A 60 -23.30 -41.60 -6.59
N ASP A 61 -23.95 -42.48 -5.81
CA ASP A 61 -24.26 -43.86 -6.19
C ASP A 61 -25.46 -44.35 -5.36
#